data_AF-U2MT47-F1
#
_entry.id   AF-U2MT47-F1
#
_cell.length_a   1.000
_cell.length_b   1.000
_cell.length_c   1.000
_cell.angle_alpha   90.00
_cell.angle_beta   90.00
_cell.angle_gamma   90.00
#
_symmetry.space_group_name_H-M   'P 1'
#
loop_
_entity.id
_entity.type
_entity.pdbx_description
1 polymer ?
#
loop_
_entity_poly.entity_id
_entity_poly.type
_entity_poly.pdbx_seq_one_letter_code
_entity_poly.pdbx_strand_id
1 'polypeptide(L)'
;MNMVEVEKLLSEAEKIKKDSLTNIQDLLNISKEYSSQKDEVIKEYDLNLTDKFNIFETISDLYKREKFHSDILYTILNPTTPQIGKIASLIFIDNFVKMLDLDYEFIIDNTVKISKEEYNSVWDGSEEKKGYIDLLITNNHNQAIIVENKLNGAPDQPNQIVRYMKYVQEQKFGKNSKVDMTVVYLTLIPGKKPDIDSYDSVFEDYTKLIRDTKYGDGKVLKYRSAIDRDKNKGSLIKFLRNCLESPELKDVTNSEVMLTKVYLEQYKILLGHLGGDEAMLEYQKKLLEKIYSSEENYKAAKDLVAVFEQDKNDVLGSIITDQLKNLLEPLGFCFESWEYSDWGCYIFTKDISSDYLYAAGLGGQLQLGFGTHNKISKQNQKIYQNILEDIYKVKTETEEDKWVWLDIEPLDDKESLKEFLQFYTSLLPNVKERFLTIK
;
A
#
# COMPACT_ATOMS: atom_id res chain seq x y z
N MET A 1 -17.61 38.92 -35.61
CA MET A 1 -17.22 37.60 -36.12
C MET A 1 -18.25 37.19 -37.14
N ASN A 2 -17.86 36.93 -38.39
CA ASN A 2 -18.81 36.50 -39.42
C ASN A 2 -19.13 35.00 -39.27
N MET A 3 -20.22 34.49 -39.88
CA MET A 3 -20.59 33.06 -39.73
C MET A 3 -19.49 32.10 -40.18
N VAL A 4 -18.68 32.48 -41.17
CA VAL A 4 -17.57 31.65 -41.67
C VAL A 4 -16.44 31.53 -40.64
N GLU A 5 -16.16 32.60 -39.89
CA GLU A 5 -15.21 32.58 -38.76
C GLU A 5 -15.75 31.74 -37.59
N VAL A 6 -17.05 31.79 -37.31
CA VAL A 6 -17.70 30.95 -36.29
C VAL A 6 -17.61 29.47 -36.68
N GLU A 7 -17.97 29.11 -37.91
CA GLU A 7 -17.90 27.72 -38.41
C GLU A 7 -16.47 27.18 -38.40
N LYS A 8 -15.48 28.01 -38.76
CA LYS A 8 -14.06 27.64 -38.69
C LYS A 8 -13.62 27.38 -37.24
N LEU A 9 -13.98 28.24 -36.30
CA LEU A 9 -13.67 28.06 -34.89
C LEU A 9 -14.34 26.82 -34.29
N LEU A 10 -15.60 26.54 -34.66
CA LEU A 10 -16.31 25.32 -34.26
C LEU A 10 -15.62 24.06 -34.80
N SER A 11 -15.24 24.06 -36.08
CA SER A 11 -14.52 22.93 -36.69
C SER A 11 -13.14 22.71 -36.05
N GLU A 12 -12.40 23.78 -35.76
CA GLU A 12 -11.12 23.71 -35.04
C GLU A 12 -11.31 23.17 -33.61
N ALA A 13 -12.35 23.62 -32.90
CA ALA A 13 -12.68 23.12 -31.57
C ALA A 13 -13.09 21.63 -31.58
N GLU A 14 -13.89 21.20 -32.54
CA GLU A 14 -14.26 19.78 -32.72
C GLU A 14 -13.04 18.90 -32.99
N LYS A 15 -12.12 19.40 -33.84
CA LYS A 15 -10.86 18.71 -34.10
C LYS A 15 -10.01 18.58 -32.84
N ILE A 16 -9.80 19.67 -32.11
CA ILE A 16 -9.05 19.69 -30.84
C ILE A 16 -9.67 18.69 -29.84
N LYS A 17 -11.00 18.68 -29.72
CA LYS A 17 -11.73 17.74 -28.87
C LYS A 17 -11.47 16.29 -29.27
N LYS A 18 -11.57 15.98 -30.57
CA LYS A 18 -11.35 14.62 -31.09
C LYS A 18 -9.91 14.14 -30.86
N ASP A 19 -8.94 15.01 -31.12
CA ASP A 19 -7.52 14.71 -30.94
C ASP A 19 -7.22 14.48 -29.45
N SER A 20 -7.75 15.34 -28.56
CA SER A 20 -7.64 15.18 -27.10
C SER A 20 -8.26 13.86 -26.60
N LEU A 21 -9.47 13.52 -27.04
CA LEU A 21 -10.14 12.26 -26.68
C LEU A 21 -9.35 11.02 -27.14
N THR A 22 -8.74 11.08 -28.33
CA THR A 22 -7.91 9.99 -28.85
C THR A 22 -6.68 9.79 -27.96
N ASN A 23 -5.99 10.87 -27.61
CA ASN A 23 -4.80 10.80 -26.73
C ASN A 23 -5.15 10.28 -25.33
N ILE A 24 -6.30 10.69 -24.76
CA ILE A 24 -6.78 10.16 -23.48
C ILE A 24 -7.07 8.66 -23.59
N GLN A 25 -7.67 8.20 -24.69
CA GLN A 25 -7.97 6.78 -24.90
C GLN A 25 -6.70 5.92 -24.95
N ASP A 26 -5.64 6.42 -25.59
CA ASP A 26 -4.34 5.75 -25.64
C ASP A 26 -3.70 5.68 -24.24
N LEU A 27 -3.76 6.76 -23.47
CA LEU A 27 -3.31 6.77 -22.07
C LEU A 27 -4.12 5.81 -21.19
N LEU A 28 -5.45 5.71 -21.36
CA LEU A 28 -6.26 4.75 -20.62
C LEU A 28 -5.86 3.31 -20.92
N ASN A 29 -5.45 3.00 -22.15
CA ASN A 29 -4.95 1.66 -22.51
C ASN A 29 -3.61 1.36 -21.82
N ILE A 30 -2.68 2.33 -21.81
CA ILE A 30 -1.41 2.24 -21.08
C ILE A 30 -1.65 2.04 -19.58
N SER A 31 -2.58 2.79 -19.00
CA SER A 31 -2.94 2.72 -17.58
C SER A 31 -3.58 1.38 -17.21
N LYS A 32 -4.40 0.77 -18.09
CA LYS A 32 -4.97 -0.57 -17.87
C LYS A 32 -3.89 -1.65 -17.84
N GLU A 33 -2.93 -1.59 -18.76
CA GLU A 33 -1.77 -2.49 -18.79
C GLU A 33 -0.98 -2.38 -17.47
N TYR A 34 -0.67 -1.15 -17.05
CA TYR A 34 0.01 -0.87 -15.79
C TYR A 34 -0.78 -1.37 -14.57
N SER A 35 -2.09 -1.14 -14.51
CA SER A 35 -2.94 -1.60 -13.41
C SER A 35 -2.94 -3.13 -13.30
N SER A 36 -2.97 -3.84 -14.44
CA SER A 36 -2.90 -5.30 -14.45
C SER A 36 -1.57 -5.81 -13.91
N GLN A 37 -0.46 -5.18 -14.33
CA GLN A 37 0.89 -5.51 -13.83
C GLN A 37 1.02 -5.21 -12.33
N LYS A 38 0.45 -4.10 -11.85
CA LYS A 38 0.39 -3.76 -10.42
C LYS A 38 -0.32 -4.86 -9.63
N ASP A 39 -1.47 -5.33 -10.09
CA ASP A 39 -2.23 -6.39 -9.42
C ASP A 39 -1.47 -7.72 -9.38
N GLU A 40 -0.71 -8.05 -10.42
CA GLU A 40 0.17 -9.22 -10.44
C GLU A 40 1.28 -9.11 -9.38
N VAL A 41 1.95 -7.95 -9.28
CA VAL A 41 2.99 -7.71 -8.27
C VAL A 41 2.43 -7.78 -6.86
N ILE A 42 1.25 -7.18 -6.62
CA ILE A 42 0.57 -7.26 -5.32
C ILE A 42 0.32 -8.71 -4.91
N LYS A 43 -0.12 -9.56 -5.85
CA LYS A 43 -0.35 -10.99 -5.61
C LYS A 43 0.95 -11.77 -5.43
N GLU A 44 1.98 -11.49 -6.23
CA GLU A 44 3.28 -12.16 -6.18
C GLU A 44 3.96 -11.92 -4.82
N TYR A 45 3.92 -10.68 -4.33
CA TYR A 45 4.62 -10.26 -3.11
C TYR A 45 3.71 -10.20 -1.87
N ASP A 46 2.42 -10.55 -1.97
CA ASP A 46 1.45 -10.49 -0.86
C ASP A 46 1.40 -9.09 -0.21
N LEU A 47 1.34 -8.04 -1.04
CA LEU A 47 1.43 -6.63 -0.64
C LEU A 47 0.13 -6.08 0.01
N ASN A 48 -0.64 -6.93 0.68
CA ASN A 48 -1.92 -6.60 1.34
C ASN A 48 -1.78 -5.64 2.56
N LEU A 49 -0.63 -4.98 2.69
CA LEU A 49 -0.30 -4.08 3.77
C LEU A 49 -0.17 -2.62 3.31
N THR A 50 -0.09 -2.34 2.00
CA THR A 50 0.22 -0.99 1.45
C THR A 50 -0.75 0.12 1.86
N ASP A 51 -2.00 -0.23 2.15
CA ASP A 51 -3.04 0.76 2.47
C ASP A 51 -3.27 0.89 3.98
N LYS A 52 -2.42 0.27 4.81
CA LYS A 52 -2.60 0.26 6.27
C LYS A 52 -1.89 1.44 6.91
N PHE A 53 -2.48 1.95 7.99
CA PHE A 53 -1.84 2.98 8.80
C PHE A 53 -0.51 2.50 9.39
N ASN A 54 0.53 3.34 9.27
CA ASN A 54 1.84 3.13 9.85
C ASN A 54 2.31 4.31 10.72
N ILE A 55 2.66 4.04 11.97
CA ILE A 55 3.14 5.05 12.91
C ILE A 55 4.54 5.56 12.57
N PHE A 56 5.44 4.70 12.06
CA PHE A 56 6.81 5.12 11.75
C PHE A 56 6.87 6.15 10.63
N GLU A 57 6.01 5.98 9.62
CA GLU A 57 5.86 6.95 8.52
C GLU A 57 5.21 8.25 8.97
N THR A 58 4.32 8.17 9.97
CA THR A 58 3.63 9.35 10.52
C THR A 58 4.58 10.23 11.34
N ILE A 59 5.45 9.62 12.14
CA ILE A 59 6.27 10.35 13.11
C ILE A 59 7.60 10.86 12.54
N SER A 60 8.06 10.33 11.40
CA SER A 60 9.34 10.75 10.83
C SER A 60 9.57 10.25 9.40
N ASP A 61 10.41 10.96 8.65
CA ASP A 61 11.06 10.48 7.42
C ASP A 61 12.30 9.60 7.71
N LEU A 62 12.72 9.48 8.99
CA LEU A 62 13.88 8.70 9.42
C LEU A 62 13.79 7.21 9.08
N TYR A 63 12.61 6.69 8.74
CA TYR A 63 12.46 5.28 8.35
C TYR A 63 13.31 4.93 7.12
N LYS A 64 13.74 5.91 6.32
CA LYS A 64 14.67 5.72 5.19
C LYS A 64 16.15 5.73 5.60
N ARG A 65 16.49 5.97 6.86
CA ARG A 65 17.88 6.05 7.32
C ARG A 65 18.46 4.66 7.55
N GLU A 66 19.75 4.52 7.24
CA GLU A 66 20.53 3.27 7.32
C GLU A 66 20.40 2.55 8.66
N LYS A 67 20.51 3.29 9.77
CA LYS A 67 20.50 2.70 11.12
C LYS A 67 19.11 2.30 11.62
N PHE A 68 18.05 2.86 11.05
CA PHE A 68 16.70 2.74 11.58
C PHE A 68 16.22 1.29 11.63
N HIS A 69 16.41 0.54 10.54
CA HIS A 69 15.97 -0.85 10.47
C HIS A 69 16.79 -1.76 11.40
N SER A 70 18.09 -1.50 11.52
CA SER A 70 18.97 -2.25 12.43
C SER A 70 18.60 -1.98 13.90
N ASP A 71 18.23 -0.74 14.25
CA ASP A 71 17.73 -0.40 15.57
C ASP A 71 16.44 -1.14 15.93
N ILE A 72 15.49 -1.22 15.00
CA ILE A 72 14.24 -1.96 15.21
C ILE A 72 14.53 -3.46 15.38
N LEU A 73 15.32 -4.04 14.47
CA LEU A 73 15.68 -5.46 14.55
C LEU A 73 16.44 -5.80 15.84
N TYR A 74 17.38 -4.94 16.26
CA TYR A 74 18.04 -5.07 17.56
C TYR A 74 17.04 -5.05 18.71
N THR A 75 16.08 -4.12 18.68
CA THR A 75 15.04 -3.98 19.70
C THR A 75 14.21 -5.27 19.82
N ILE A 76 13.85 -5.88 18.68
CA ILE A 76 13.06 -7.11 18.61
C ILE A 76 13.88 -8.33 19.05
N LEU A 77 15.09 -8.48 18.55
CA LEU A 77 15.89 -9.69 18.76
C LEU A 77 16.57 -9.70 20.12
N ASN A 78 16.92 -8.55 20.70
CA ASN A 78 17.67 -8.50 21.94
C ASN A 78 16.79 -8.83 23.16
N PRO A 79 17.05 -9.94 23.88
CA PRO A 79 16.26 -10.33 25.04
C PRO A 79 16.39 -9.34 26.21
N THR A 80 17.38 -8.44 26.19
CA THR A 80 17.54 -7.41 27.24
C THR A 80 16.83 -6.10 26.95
N THR A 81 16.17 -5.95 25.80
CA THR A 81 15.40 -4.73 25.49
C THR A 81 14.26 -4.55 26.51
N PRO A 82 14.11 -3.37 27.14
CA PRO A 82 12.99 -3.11 28.05
C PRO A 82 11.64 -3.35 27.37
N GLN A 83 10.70 -3.97 28.09
CA GLN A 83 9.36 -4.36 27.62
C GLN A 83 9.38 -5.46 26.55
N ILE A 84 9.96 -5.19 25.37
CA ILE A 84 9.97 -6.13 24.24
C ILE A 84 10.81 -7.36 24.58
N GLY A 85 12.06 -7.21 25.01
CA GLY A 85 12.98 -8.32 25.31
C GLY A 85 12.46 -9.29 26.38
N LYS A 86 11.73 -8.78 27.38
CA LYS A 86 11.09 -9.61 28.43
C LYS A 86 10.03 -10.56 27.86
N ILE A 87 9.29 -10.10 26.86
CA ILE A 87 8.24 -10.88 26.19
C ILE A 87 8.84 -11.73 25.07
N ALA A 88 9.77 -11.14 24.31
CA ALA A 88 10.42 -11.66 23.11
C ALA A 88 11.37 -12.83 23.35
N SER A 89 11.99 -12.90 24.54
CA SER A 89 12.88 -13.99 25.00
C SER A 89 13.79 -14.55 23.89
N LEU A 90 14.13 -15.84 23.98
CA LEU A 90 14.87 -16.59 22.97
C LEU A 90 13.99 -17.02 21.78
N ILE A 91 12.66 -16.89 21.88
CA ILE A 91 11.74 -17.37 20.85
C ILE A 91 11.77 -16.51 19.59
N PHE A 92 11.96 -15.19 19.71
CA PHE A 92 12.12 -14.34 18.53
C PHE A 92 13.46 -14.62 17.83
N ILE A 93 14.52 -14.90 18.60
CA ILE A 93 15.80 -15.34 18.03
C ILE A 93 15.63 -16.67 17.30
N ASP A 94 14.91 -17.63 17.89
CA ASP A 94 14.61 -18.92 17.26
C ASP A 94 13.82 -18.77 15.95
N ASN A 95 12.77 -17.94 15.95
CA ASN A 95 12.03 -17.63 14.72
C ASN A 95 12.93 -16.96 13.67
N PHE A 96 13.83 -16.08 14.08
CA PHE A 96 14.78 -15.42 13.17
C PHE A 96 15.78 -16.43 12.59
N VAL A 97 16.42 -17.26 13.43
CA VAL A 97 17.37 -18.30 13.01
C VAL A 97 16.70 -19.30 12.05
N LYS A 98 15.47 -19.74 12.35
CA LYS A 98 14.70 -20.63 11.46
C LYS A 98 14.43 -20.02 10.09
N MET A 99 14.20 -18.71 10.02
CA MET A 99 14.04 -18.00 8.75
C MET A 99 15.33 -18.03 7.90
N LEU A 100 16.51 -18.14 8.54
CA LEU A 100 17.79 -18.09 7.84
C LEU A 100 18.18 -19.41 7.16
N ASP A 101 17.55 -20.53 7.49
CA ASP A 101 17.84 -21.86 6.89
C ASP A 101 19.35 -22.17 6.89
N LEU A 102 19.90 -22.29 8.10
CA LEU A 102 21.33 -22.44 8.34
C LEU A 102 21.81 -23.87 8.06
N ASP A 103 23.04 -24.00 7.57
CA ASP A 103 23.69 -25.30 7.31
C ASP A 103 24.23 -25.96 8.61
N TYR A 104 23.99 -25.33 9.76
CA TYR A 104 24.37 -25.81 11.08
C TYR A 104 23.29 -25.44 12.11
N GLU A 105 23.23 -26.19 13.20
CA GLU A 105 22.35 -25.89 14.32
C GLU A 105 22.93 -24.73 15.12
N PHE A 106 22.29 -23.56 15.07
CA PHE A 106 22.64 -22.43 15.93
C PHE A 106 22.04 -22.65 17.32
N ILE A 107 22.90 -22.70 18.34
CA ILE A 107 22.51 -22.98 19.72
C ILE A 107 21.92 -21.71 20.35
N ILE A 108 20.66 -21.80 20.74
CA ILE A 108 19.89 -20.70 21.32
C ILE A 108 19.73 -20.96 22.83
N ASP A 109 20.55 -20.27 23.61
CA ASP A 109 20.53 -20.30 25.07
C ASP A 109 20.79 -18.90 25.66
N ASN A 110 20.97 -18.83 26.97
CA ASN A 110 21.23 -17.58 27.69
C ASN A 110 22.61 -16.95 27.37
N THR A 111 23.44 -17.59 26.56
CA THR A 111 24.73 -17.06 26.13
C THR A 111 24.63 -16.23 24.84
N VAL A 112 23.45 -16.23 24.20
CA VAL A 112 23.21 -15.41 23.01
C VAL A 112 23.39 -13.93 23.34
N LYS A 113 24.25 -13.27 22.57
CA LYS A 113 24.52 -11.84 22.63
C LYS A 113 24.25 -11.22 21.28
N ILE A 114 23.53 -10.10 21.31
CA ILE A 114 23.21 -9.32 20.13
C ILE A 114 23.87 -7.96 20.31
N SER A 115 24.61 -7.57 19.29
CA SER A 115 25.23 -6.25 19.17
C SER A 115 24.72 -5.58 17.91
N LYS A 116 24.55 -4.27 17.97
CA LYS A 116 24.30 -3.42 16.80
C LYS A 116 25.44 -2.42 16.69
N GLU A 117 25.74 -2.00 15.47
CA GLU A 117 26.85 -1.09 15.18
C GLU A 117 28.15 -1.56 15.85
N GLU A 118 28.45 -2.86 15.74
CA GLU A 118 29.66 -3.42 16.33
C GLU A 118 30.86 -2.85 15.58
N TYR A 119 31.65 -2.03 16.26
CA TYR A 119 32.86 -1.45 15.69
C TYR A 119 33.84 -2.55 15.29
N ASN A 120 34.24 -2.55 14.03
CA ASN A 120 35.30 -3.39 13.51
C ASN A 120 36.42 -2.55 12.92
N SER A 121 37.63 -3.07 13.03
CA SER A 121 38.83 -2.45 12.51
C SER A 121 39.73 -3.55 11.99
N VAL A 122 39.89 -3.65 10.67
CA VAL A 122 40.66 -4.74 10.06
C VAL A 122 41.74 -4.18 9.14
N TRP A 123 42.91 -4.80 9.18
CA TRP A 123 43.99 -4.51 8.24
C TRP A 123 43.69 -5.16 6.88
N ASP A 124 43.68 -4.34 5.84
CA ASP A 124 43.45 -4.75 4.44
C ASP A 124 44.75 -4.94 3.64
N GLY A 125 45.90 -4.95 4.31
CA GLY A 125 47.20 -5.04 3.63
C GLY A 125 47.87 -3.69 3.38
N SER A 126 47.11 -2.59 3.38
CA SER A 126 47.62 -1.23 3.15
C SER A 126 47.36 -0.29 4.32
N GLU A 127 46.15 -0.31 4.88
CA GLU A 127 45.76 0.51 6.02
C GLU A 127 44.72 -0.18 6.91
N GLU A 128 44.47 0.42 8.07
CA GLU A 128 43.42 -0.01 8.96
C GLU A 128 42.06 0.51 8.47
N LYS A 129 41.18 -0.41 8.03
CA LYS A 129 39.82 -0.08 7.61
C LYS A 129 38.85 -0.24 8.77
N LYS A 130 38.16 0.85 9.09
CA LYS A 130 37.16 0.93 10.15
C LYS A 130 35.77 0.74 9.58
N GLY A 131 34.89 0.08 10.32
CA GLY A 131 33.51 -0.15 9.93
C GLY A 131 32.64 -0.53 11.12
N TYR A 132 31.35 -0.72 10.84
CA TYR A 132 30.35 -1.09 11.84
C TYR A 132 29.51 -2.21 11.28
N ILE A 133 29.43 -3.34 12.00
CA ILE A 133 28.50 -4.41 11.63
C ILE A 133 27.10 -3.97 12.07
N ASP A 134 26.13 -3.97 11.17
CA ASP A 134 24.77 -3.51 11.46
C ASP A 134 24.15 -4.29 12.62
N LEU A 135 24.16 -5.63 12.52
CA LEU A 135 23.84 -6.52 13.63
C LEU A 135 24.76 -7.74 13.64
N LEU A 136 25.17 -8.12 14.84
CA LEU A 136 25.96 -9.32 15.09
C LEU A 136 25.33 -10.10 16.24
N ILE A 137 24.93 -11.34 15.95
CA ILE A 137 24.43 -12.31 16.92
C ILE A 137 25.54 -13.33 17.17
N THR A 138 25.88 -13.56 18.43
CA THR A 138 26.93 -14.51 18.85
C THR A 138 26.47 -15.33 20.04
N ASN A 139 27.13 -16.46 20.30
CA ASN A 139 26.95 -17.25 21.52
C ASN A 139 28.31 -17.78 22.02
N ASN A 140 28.31 -18.48 23.17
CA ASN A 140 29.53 -19.08 23.73
C ASN A 140 29.91 -20.41 23.06
N HIS A 141 29.23 -20.81 21.99
CA HIS A 141 29.50 -22.05 21.23
C HIS A 141 30.32 -21.78 19.97
N ASN A 142 30.97 -20.60 19.88
CA ASN A 142 31.70 -20.13 18.70
C ASN A 142 30.82 -20.04 17.44
N GLN A 143 29.59 -19.55 17.58
CA GLN A 143 28.69 -19.35 16.44
C GLN A 143 28.40 -17.86 16.26
N ALA A 144 28.31 -17.44 15.00
CA ALA A 144 28.08 -16.05 14.64
C ALA A 144 27.10 -15.91 13.47
N ILE A 145 26.17 -14.96 13.59
CA ILE A 145 25.32 -14.51 12.49
C ILE A 145 25.59 -13.01 12.33
N ILE A 146 26.20 -12.66 11.21
CA ILE A 146 26.45 -11.29 10.77
C ILE A 146 25.27 -10.89 9.90
N VAL A 147 24.56 -9.80 10.21
CA VAL A 147 23.52 -9.26 9.35
C VAL A 147 24.05 -7.97 8.74
N GLU A 148 24.13 -7.94 7.41
CA GLU A 148 24.32 -6.73 6.61
C GLU A 148 22.94 -6.27 6.15
N ASN A 149 22.52 -5.09 6.61
CA ASN A 149 21.19 -4.58 6.40
C ASN A 149 21.15 -3.55 5.27
N LYS A 150 20.53 -3.93 4.15
CA LYS A 150 20.31 -3.07 2.98
C LYS A 150 18.83 -2.74 2.78
N LEU A 151 18.01 -2.78 3.83
CA LEU A 151 16.57 -2.45 3.78
C LEU A 151 16.30 -0.99 3.39
N ASN A 152 17.26 -0.09 3.56
CA ASN A 152 17.13 1.29 3.12
C ASN A 152 17.65 1.54 1.69
N GLY A 153 18.07 0.49 0.98
CA GLY A 153 18.65 0.61 -0.36
C GLY A 153 20.09 1.12 -0.41
N ALA A 154 20.80 1.24 0.73
CA ALA A 154 22.17 1.74 0.78
C ALA A 154 23.12 1.00 -0.19
N PRO A 155 24.05 1.70 -0.87
CA PRO A 155 25.00 1.06 -1.78
C PRO A 155 25.94 0.11 -1.03
N ASP A 156 26.50 -0.85 -1.76
CA ASP A 156 27.48 -1.77 -1.20
C ASP A 156 28.81 -1.07 -0.95
N GLN A 157 29.41 -1.33 0.20
CA GLN A 157 30.75 -0.86 0.51
C GLN A 157 31.78 -1.91 0.03
N PRO A 158 32.92 -1.49 -0.54
CA PRO A 158 33.95 -2.43 -0.99
C PRO A 158 34.40 -3.36 0.14
N ASN A 159 34.59 -4.65 -0.15
CA ASN A 159 35.06 -5.67 0.80
C ASN A 159 34.27 -5.80 2.12
N GLN A 160 33.08 -5.21 2.24
CA GLN A 160 32.39 -5.04 3.52
C GLN A 160 32.14 -6.37 4.24
N ILE A 161 31.55 -7.33 3.53
CA ILE A 161 31.19 -8.64 4.07
C ILE A 161 32.44 -9.38 4.57
N VAL A 162 33.50 -9.45 3.75
CA VAL A 162 34.72 -10.18 4.10
C VAL A 162 35.51 -9.50 5.22
N ARG A 163 35.45 -8.17 5.35
CA ARG A 163 35.99 -7.46 6.52
C ARG A 163 35.28 -7.90 7.80
N TYR A 164 33.97 -8.04 7.77
CA TYR A 164 33.18 -8.43 8.94
C TYR A 164 33.47 -9.87 9.33
N MET A 165 33.53 -10.77 8.35
CA MET A 165 33.93 -12.16 8.57
C MET A 165 35.32 -12.26 9.20
N LYS A 166 36.29 -11.50 8.68
CA LYS A 166 37.65 -11.43 9.22
C LYS A 166 37.67 -10.92 10.65
N TYR A 167 36.97 -9.83 10.95
CA TYR A 167 36.87 -9.29 12.30
C TYR A 167 36.30 -10.32 13.28
N VAL A 168 35.18 -10.94 12.94
CA VAL A 168 34.53 -11.94 13.80
C VAL A 168 35.44 -13.14 14.03
N GLN A 169 36.04 -13.67 12.98
CA GLN A 169 36.95 -14.82 13.07
C GLN A 169 38.23 -14.48 13.85
N GLU A 170 38.93 -13.39 13.52
CA GLU A 170 40.28 -13.15 14.02
C GLU A 170 40.33 -12.39 15.34
N GLN A 171 39.40 -11.45 15.56
CA GLN A 171 39.43 -10.54 16.71
C GLN A 171 38.37 -10.89 17.74
N LYS A 172 37.13 -11.19 17.33
CA LYS A 172 36.04 -11.49 18.27
C LYS A 172 36.19 -12.87 18.91
N PHE A 173 36.41 -13.90 18.09
CA PHE A 173 36.59 -15.29 18.56
C PHE A 173 38.06 -15.71 18.62
N GLY A 174 38.95 -15.01 17.93
CA GLY A 174 40.37 -15.32 17.88
C GLY A 174 40.75 -16.16 16.66
N LYS A 175 41.86 -15.80 16.01
CA LYS A 175 42.32 -16.35 14.72
C LYS A 175 42.31 -17.89 14.60
N ASN A 176 42.55 -18.62 15.68
CA ASN A 176 42.63 -20.09 15.67
C ASN A 176 41.31 -20.78 16.05
N SER A 177 40.25 -20.04 16.33
CA SER A 177 38.95 -20.59 16.71
C SER A 177 38.23 -21.16 15.50
N LYS A 178 37.55 -22.29 15.67
CA LYS A 178 36.59 -22.78 14.67
C LYS A 178 35.25 -22.08 14.92
N VAL A 179 34.87 -21.19 14.02
CA VAL A 179 33.61 -20.43 14.13
C VAL A 179 32.62 -20.92 13.08
N ASP A 180 31.42 -21.33 13.51
CA ASP A 180 30.31 -21.55 12.59
C ASP A 180 29.66 -20.19 12.30
N MET A 181 29.81 -19.73 11.06
CA MET A 181 29.48 -18.36 10.69
C MET A 181 28.48 -18.32 9.54
N THR A 182 27.48 -17.47 9.68
CA THR A 182 26.58 -17.07 8.60
C THR A 182 26.62 -15.55 8.42
N VAL A 183 26.62 -15.09 7.17
CA VAL A 183 26.36 -13.71 6.79
C VAL A 183 24.97 -13.67 6.15
N VAL A 184 24.10 -12.80 6.66
CA VAL A 184 22.77 -12.54 6.11
C VAL A 184 22.82 -11.21 5.40
N TYR A 185 22.66 -11.22 4.08
CA TYR A 185 22.50 -10.01 3.29
C TYR A 185 21.00 -9.73 3.13
N LEU A 186 20.51 -8.75 3.88
CA LEU A 186 19.09 -8.46 4.05
C LEU A 186 18.66 -7.27 3.20
N THR A 187 17.68 -7.47 2.31
CA THR A 187 17.21 -6.47 1.33
C THR A 187 15.69 -6.26 1.46
N LEU A 188 15.10 -5.25 0.81
CA LEU A 188 13.63 -5.10 0.83
C LEU A 188 12.95 -6.21 0.02
N ILE A 189 13.42 -6.42 -1.21
CA ILE A 189 12.95 -7.42 -2.16
C ILE A 189 14.13 -8.23 -2.70
N PRO A 190 13.90 -9.45 -3.25
CA PRO A 190 14.96 -10.25 -3.84
C PRO A 190 15.55 -9.58 -5.07
N GLY A 191 16.86 -9.74 -5.30
CA GLY A 191 17.51 -9.38 -6.57
C GLY A 191 18.85 -8.67 -6.39
N LYS A 192 18.98 -7.82 -5.37
CA LYS A 192 20.25 -7.16 -5.06
C LYS A 192 21.26 -8.15 -4.50
N LYS A 193 22.50 -8.11 -5.00
CA LYS A 193 23.62 -8.93 -4.58
C LYS A 193 24.87 -8.05 -4.41
N PRO A 194 25.73 -8.33 -3.42
CA PRO A 194 27.02 -7.67 -3.31
C PRO A 194 27.93 -8.05 -4.48
N ASP A 195 28.76 -7.11 -4.93
CA ASP A 195 29.80 -7.37 -5.94
C ASP A 195 31.00 -8.08 -5.30
N ILE A 196 30.90 -9.40 -5.18
CA ILE A 196 31.95 -10.25 -4.58
C ILE A 196 33.17 -10.37 -5.52
N ASP A 197 32.95 -10.25 -6.83
CA ASP A 197 34.01 -10.41 -7.83
C ASP A 197 35.01 -9.23 -7.80
N SER A 198 34.61 -8.08 -7.24
CA SER A 198 35.47 -6.90 -7.07
C SER A 198 36.27 -6.90 -5.76
N TYR A 199 36.24 -7.97 -4.96
CA TYR A 199 36.92 -7.99 -3.67
C TYR A 199 38.44 -8.17 -3.79
N ASP A 200 39.17 -7.49 -2.90
CA ASP A 200 40.63 -7.48 -2.92
C ASP A 200 41.22 -8.84 -2.55
N SER A 201 42.33 -9.20 -3.19
CA SER A 201 43.02 -10.49 -2.99
C SER A 201 43.49 -10.73 -1.55
N VAL A 202 43.64 -9.67 -0.74
CA VAL A 202 43.96 -9.78 0.69
C VAL A 202 42.87 -10.48 1.50
N PHE A 203 41.63 -10.50 0.98
CA PHE A 203 40.49 -11.18 1.58
C PHE A 203 40.14 -12.49 0.85
N GLU A 204 41.05 -13.03 0.02
CA GLU A 204 40.79 -14.21 -0.81
C GLU A 204 40.30 -15.42 0.01
N ASP A 205 40.86 -15.63 1.21
CA ASP A 205 40.46 -16.74 2.08
C ASP A 205 38.99 -16.65 2.54
N TYR A 206 38.52 -15.44 2.86
CA TYR A 206 37.12 -15.20 3.21
C TYR A 206 36.21 -15.14 1.98
N THR A 207 36.72 -14.60 0.88
CA THR A 207 35.99 -14.50 -0.40
C THR A 207 35.63 -15.89 -0.92
N LYS A 208 36.55 -16.86 -0.84
CA LYS A 208 36.28 -18.26 -1.19
C LYS A 208 35.11 -18.89 -0.43
N LEU A 209 34.87 -18.48 0.81
CA LEU A 209 33.79 -19.03 1.65
C LEU A 209 32.39 -18.57 1.20
N ILE A 210 32.30 -17.49 0.43
CA ILE A 210 31.03 -16.92 -0.04
C ILE A 210 30.87 -16.97 -1.57
N ARG A 211 31.84 -17.53 -2.30
CA ARG A 211 31.81 -17.60 -3.77
C ARG A 211 30.73 -18.54 -4.33
N ASP A 212 30.26 -19.48 -3.52
CA ASP A 212 29.16 -20.40 -3.88
C ASP A 212 27.80 -19.67 -4.04
N THR A 213 27.69 -18.42 -3.55
CA THR A 213 26.47 -17.60 -3.63
C THR A 213 26.13 -17.02 -5.00
N LYS A 214 26.93 -17.28 -6.03
CA LYS A 214 26.73 -16.71 -7.37
C LYS A 214 25.31 -16.91 -7.90
N TYR A 215 24.69 -18.05 -7.59
CA TYR A 215 23.35 -18.42 -8.06
C TYR A 215 22.24 -18.38 -7.00
N GLY A 216 22.54 -17.96 -5.76
CA GLY A 216 21.56 -17.97 -4.68
C GLY A 216 22.21 -18.04 -3.30
N ASP A 217 21.49 -18.60 -2.33
CA ASP A 217 22.06 -18.84 -1.01
C ASP A 217 23.25 -19.81 -1.12
N GLY A 218 24.34 -19.49 -0.42
CA GLY A 218 25.47 -20.38 -0.24
C GLY A 218 25.50 -20.91 1.18
N LYS A 219 26.62 -21.55 1.54
CA LYS A 219 26.82 -22.10 2.88
C LYS A 219 26.95 -21.02 3.94
N VAL A 220 27.76 -19.99 3.65
CA VAL A 220 28.05 -18.91 4.61
C VAL A 220 27.21 -17.68 4.35
N LEU A 221 27.05 -17.25 3.10
CA LEU A 221 26.27 -16.05 2.77
C LEU A 221 24.85 -16.45 2.31
N LYS A 222 23.85 -15.96 3.04
CA LYS A 222 22.41 -16.18 2.79
C LYS A 222 21.75 -14.88 2.35
N TYR A 223 20.94 -14.93 1.30
CA TYR A 223 20.17 -13.77 0.84
C TYR A 223 18.76 -13.82 1.41
N ARG A 224 18.40 -12.83 2.22
CA ARG A 224 17.04 -12.69 2.75
C ARG A 224 16.47 -11.35 2.33
N SER A 225 15.15 -11.30 2.19
CA SER A 225 14.44 -10.06 1.92
C SER A 225 13.34 -9.81 2.94
N ALA A 226 12.89 -8.57 3.05
CA ALA A 226 11.74 -8.24 3.86
C ALA A 226 10.47 -8.90 3.33
N ILE A 227 10.30 -8.80 2.00
CA ILE A 227 9.24 -9.43 1.23
C ILE A 227 9.89 -10.35 0.20
N ASP A 228 9.41 -11.58 0.08
CA ASP A 228 9.91 -12.55 -0.90
C ASP A 228 8.73 -13.10 -1.69
N ARG A 229 8.92 -13.24 -3.01
CA ARG A 229 7.96 -13.86 -3.92
C ARG A 229 7.88 -15.37 -3.71
N ASP A 230 8.97 -16.00 -3.26
CA ASP A 230 8.97 -17.40 -2.88
C ASP A 230 8.46 -17.56 -1.44
N LYS A 231 7.20 -17.97 -1.31
CA LYS A 231 6.52 -18.19 -0.02
C LYS A 231 7.19 -19.28 0.84
N ASN A 232 7.97 -20.17 0.22
CA ASN A 232 8.71 -21.19 0.93
C ASN A 232 9.99 -20.64 1.55
N LYS A 233 10.61 -19.64 0.92
CA LYS A 233 11.80 -18.97 1.44
C LYS A 233 11.45 -18.14 2.69
N GLY A 234 12.39 -18.07 3.63
CA GLY A 234 12.26 -17.22 4.81
C GLY A 234 12.34 -15.74 4.43
N SER A 235 11.41 -14.92 4.94
CA SER A 235 11.40 -13.47 4.76
C SER A 235 11.17 -12.76 6.10
N LEU A 236 11.54 -11.49 6.20
CA LEU A 236 11.39 -10.75 7.45
C LEU A 236 9.92 -10.58 7.84
N ILE A 237 9.02 -10.41 6.88
CA ILE A 237 7.56 -10.41 7.15
C ILE A 237 7.11 -11.76 7.71
N LYS A 238 7.60 -12.89 7.18
CA LYS A 238 7.28 -14.23 7.70
C LYS A 238 7.81 -14.42 9.13
N PHE A 239 9.03 -13.95 9.40
CA PHE A 239 9.57 -13.89 10.77
C PHE A 239 8.66 -13.09 11.71
N LEU A 240 8.25 -11.88 11.33
CA LEU A 240 7.39 -11.04 12.16
C LEU A 240 6.01 -11.67 12.37
N ARG A 241 5.43 -12.32 11.35
CA ARG A 241 4.18 -13.09 11.46
C ARG A 241 4.32 -14.22 12.48
N ASN A 242 5.39 -15.02 12.39
CA ASN A 242 5.65 -16.11 13.32
C ASN A 242 5.82 -15.61 14.77
N CYS A 243 6.46 -14.44 14.95
CA CYS A 243 6.54 -13.81 16.28
C CYS A 243 5.16 -13.35 16.77
N LEU A 244 4.36 -12.71 15.92
CA LEU A 244 3.00 -12.24 16.26
C LEU A 244 2.04 -13.38 16.65
N GLU A 245 2.24 -14.57 16.07
CA GLU A 245 1.46 -15.79 16.31
C GLU A 245 1.95 -16.58 17.53
N SER A 246 3.06 -16.16 18.17
CA SER A 246 3.66 -16.91 19.27
C SER A 246 2.75 -16.97 20.50
N PRO A 247 2.78 -18.06 21.29
CA PRO A 247 1.98 -18.19 22.51
C PRO A 247 2.18 -17.06 23.53
N GLU A 248 3.39 -16.51 23.60
CA GLU A 248 3.80 -15.42 24.49
C GLU A 248 3.06 -14.11 24.19
N LEU A 249 2.54 -13.95 22.97
CA LEU A 249 1.77 -12.77 22.56
C LEU A 249 0.25 -12.97 22.61
N LYS A 250 -0.25 -14.03 23.25
CA LYS A 250 -1.70 -14.31 23.32
C LYS A 250 -2.45 -13.41 24.31
N ASP A 251 -1.85 -13.08 25.45
CA ASP A 251 -2.51 -12.28 26.49
C ASP A 251 -2.39 -10.78 26.24
N VAL A 252 -3.34 -10.23 25.49
CA VAL A 252 -3.41 -8.80 25.16
C VAL A 252 -3.86 -7.92 26.33
N THR A 253 -4.23 -8.51 27.48
CA THR A 253 -4.52 -7.72 28.70
C THR A 253 -3.26 -7.24 29.40
N ASN A 254 -2.13 -7.90 29.13
CA ASN A 254 -0.80 -7.44 29.54
C ASN A 254 -0.33 -6.30 28.63
N SER A 255 -0.03 -5.14 29.21
CA SER A 255 0.41 -3.96 28.48
C SER A 255 1.75 -4.15 27.75
N GLU A 256 2.71 -4.89 28.32
CA GLU A 256 4.00 -5.18 27.64
C GLU A 256 3.77 -6.06 26.41
N VAL A 257 2.84 -7.03 26.48
CA VAL A 257 2.45 -7.87 25.33
C VAL A 257 1.76 -7.04 24.25
N MET A 258 0.79 -6.19 24.63
CA MET A 258 0.07 -5.33 23.70
C MET A 258 1.05 -4.38 22.97
N LEU A 259 1.95 -3.73 23.70
CA LEU A 259 2.97 -2.83 23.12
C LEU A 259 3.89 -3.59 22.16
N THR A 260 4.33 -4.79 22.54
CA THR A 260 5.17 -5.63 21.68
C THR A 260 4.44 -6.00 20.38
N LYS A 261 3.16 -6.41 20.45
CA LYS A 261 2.34 -6.71 19.27
C LYS A 261 2.19 -5.51 18.36
N VAL A 262 1.87 -4.33 18.92
CA VAL A 262 1.77 -3.09 18.15
C VAL A 262 3.09 -2.78 17.46
N TYR A 263 4.22 -2.86 18.18
CA TYR A 263 5.53 -2.58 17.61
C TYR A 263 5.89 -3.51 16.43
N LEU A 264 5.66 -4.82 16.60
CA LEU A 264 5.91 -5.81 15.54
C LEU A 264 4.98 -5.61 14.33
N GLU A 265 3.69 -5.36 14.57
CA GLU A 265 2.70 -5.14 13.51
C GLU A 265 3.04 -3.89 12.69
N GLN A 266 3.39 -2.79 13.37
CA GLN A 266 3.78 -1.55 12.72
C GLN A 266 5.08 -1.71 11.93
N TYR A 267 6.04 -2.51 12.40
CA TYR A 267 7.25 -2.76 11.62
C TYR A 267 6.95 -3.64 10.40
N LYS A 268 6.10 -4.65 10.55
CA LYS A 268 5.64 -5.51 9.45
C LYS A 268 4.93 -4.70 8.36
N ILE A 269 4.05 -3.77 8.75
CA ILE A 269 3.35 -2.87 7.83
C ILE A 269 4.36 -1.98 7.09
N LEU A 270 5.32 -1.37 7.81
CA LEU A 270 6.34 -0.51 7.19
C LEU A 270 7.15 -1.26 6.13
N LEU A 271 7.59 -2.47 6.45
CA LEU A 271 8.30 -3.32 5.49
C LEU A 271 7.43 -3.67 4.27
N GLY A 272 6.12 -3.86 4.49
CA GLY A 272 5.13 -4.04 3.43
C GLY A 272 5.04 -2.84 2.48
N HIS A 273 5.00 -1.62 3.03
CA HIS A 273 4.99 -0.38 2.24
C HIS A 273 6.29 -0.24 1.44
N LEU A 274 7.44 -0.27 2.12
CA LEU A 274 8.75 -0.07 1.50
C LEU A 274 9.07 -1.13 0.44
N GLY A 275 8.79 -2.41 0.73
CA GLY A 275 8.99 -3.49 -0.22
C GLY A 275 8.00 -3.44 -1.38
N GLY A 276 6.77 -2.98 -1.15
CA GLY A 276 5.79 -2.75 -2.21
C GLY A 276 6.21 -1.63 -3.15
N ASP A 277 6.69 -0.51 -2.62
CA ASP A 277 7.24 0.59 -3.41
C ASP A 277 8.42 0.15 -4.28
N GLU A 278 9.38 -0.58 -3.69
CA GLU A 278 10.55 -1.10 -4.41
C GLU A 278 10.14 -2.10 -5.50
N ALA A 279 9.19 -3.01 -5.22
CA ALA A 279 8.68 -3.96 -6.20
C ALA A 279 7.97 -3.28 -7.37
N MET A 280 7.30 -2.14 -7.11
CA MET A 280 6.56 -1.37 -8.11
C MET A 280 7.44 -0.39 -8.90
N LEU A 281 8.62 -0.05 -8.40
CA LEU A 281 9.46 1.03 -8.94
C LEU A 281 9.75 0.88 -10.44
N GLU A 282 10.09 -0.33 -10.90
CA GLU A 282 10.41 -0.56 -12.32
C GLU A 282 9.19 -0.40 -13.22
N TYR A 283 8.00 -0.77 -12.76
CA TYR A 283 6.75 -0.57 -13.49
C TYR A 283 6.34 0.91 -13.53
N GLN A 284 6.56 1.63 -12.43
CA GLN A 284 6.33 3.08 -12.36
C GLN A 284 7.26 3.82 -13.33
N LYS A 285 8.55 3.44 -13.41
CA LYS A 285 9.48 3.98 -14.40
C LYS A 285 8.99 3.74 -15.83
N LYS A 286 8.59 2.52 -16.17
CA LYS A 286 8.04 2.19 -17.51
C LYS A 286 6.78 3.00 -17.84
N LEU A 287 5.89 3.21 -16.88
CA LEU A 287 4.72 4.06 -17.06
C LEU A 287 5.13 5.51 -17.36
N LEU A 288 6.06 6.06 -16.56
CA LEU A 288 6.56 7.41 -16.79
C LEU A 288 7.31 7.54 -18.11
N GLU A 289 8.12 6.57 -18.51
CA GLU A 289 8.77 6.55 -19.82
C GLU A 289 7.73 6.61 -20.96
N LYS A 290 6.63 5.85 -20.87
CA LYS A 290 5.53 5.91 -21.83
C LYS A 290 4.86 7.30 -21.83
N ILE A 291 4.58 7.88 -20.66
CA ILE A 291 3.96 9.21 -20.55
C ILE A 291 4.86 10.31 -21.12
N TYR A 292 6.16 10.27 -20.83
CA TYR A 292 7.14 11.27 -21.27
C TYR A 292 7.72 11.00 -22.67
N SER A 293 7.22 9.98 -23.37
CA SER A 293 7.66 9.67 -24.75
C SER A 293 7.20 10.70 -25.79
N SER A 294 6.17 11.49 -25.50
CA SER A 294 5.69 12.59 -26.35
C SER A 294 5.08 13.73 -25.54
N GLU A 295 5.05 14.93 -26.13
CA GLU A 295 4.38 16.09 -25.52
C GLU A 295 2.87 15.86 -25.41
N GLU A 296 2.28 15.18 -26.40
CA GLU A 296 0.86 14.84 -26.44
C GLU A 296 0.45 13.94 -25.27
N ASN A 297 1.24 12.89 -24.99
CA ASN A 297 0.97 11.96 -23.89
C ASN A 297 1.13 12.65 -22.53
N TYR A 298 2.18 13.45 -22.37
CA TYR A 298 2.39 14.22 -21.15
C TYR A 298 1.24 15.20 -20.88
N LYS A 299 0.78 15.91 -21.91
CA LYS A 299 -0.35 16.83 -21.79
C LYS A 299 -1.65 16.10 -21.48
N ALA A 300 -1.94 15.01 -22.18
CA ALA A 300 -3.14 14.22 -21.92
C ALA A 300 -3.13 13.61 -20.49
N ALA A 301 -1.97 13.26 -19.94
CA ALA A 301 -1.85 12.79 -18.56
C ALA A 301 -2.15 13.91 -17.55
N LYS A 302 -1.68 15.13 -17.80
CA LYS A 302 -2.03 16.30 -16.98
C LYS A 302 -3.52 16.65 -17.06
N ASP A 303 -4.08 16.62 -18.26
CA ASP A 303 -5.51 16.89 -18.46
C ASP A 303 -6.37 15.86 -17.70
N LEU A 304 -5.96 14.58 -17.71
CA LEU A 304 -6.61 13.52 -16.94
C LEU A 304 -6.53 13.79 -15.43
N VAL A 305 -5.35 14.15 -14.90
CA VAL A 305 -5.17 14.50 -13.48
C VAL A 305 -6.05 15.70 -13.09
N ALA A 306 -6.10 16.74 -13.92
CA ALA A 306 -6.93 17.91 -13.68
C ALA A 306 -8.41 17.55 -13.56
N VAL A 307 -8.93 16.71 -14.47
CA VAL A 307 -10.32 16.24 -14.40
C VAL A 307 -10.58 15.46 -13.10
N PHE A 308 -9.66 14.60 -12.68
CA PHE A 308 -9.84 13.78 -11.48
C PHE A 308 -9.69 14.56 -10.16
N GLU A 309 -8.82 15.57 -10.11
CA GLU A 309 -8.54 16.36 -8.90
C GLU A 309 -9.46 17.57 -8.73
N GLN A 310 -9.88 18.20 -9.83
CA GLN A 310 -10.58 19.50 -9.78
C GLN A 310 -12.07 19.37 -10.12
N ASP A 311 -12.39 18.59 -11.15
CA ASP A 311 -13.74 18.63 -11.76
C ASP A 311 -14.54 17.33 -11.55
N LYS A 312 -13.94 16.29 -10.95
CA LYS A 312 -14.48 14.92 -10.92
C LYS A 312 -15.93 14.88 -10.43
N ASN A 313 -16.19 15.47 -9.28
CA ASN A 313 -17.48 15.31 -8.60
C ASN A 313 -18.61 16.00 -9.37
N ASP A 314 -18.35 17.20 -9.87
CA ASP A 314 -19.32 17.92 -10.69
C ASP A 314 -19.57 17.16 -11.99
N VAL A 315 -18.51 16.88 -12.76
CA VAL A 315 -18.64 16.21 -14.06
C VAL A 315 -19.30 14.83 -13.91
N LEU A 316 -18.94 14.05 -12.89
CA LEU A 316 -19.54 12.74 -12.63
C LEU A 316 -21.02 12.85 -12.21
N GLY A 317 -21.37 13.83 -11.39
CA GLY A 317 -22.77 14.11 -11.03
C GLY A 317 -23.63 14.46 -12.25
N SER A 318 -23.09 15.27 -13.16
CA SER A 318 -23.75 15.57 -14.44
C SER A 318 -23.94 14.31 -15.29
N ILE A 319 -22.89 13.48 -15.45
CA ILE A 319 -22.98 12.21 -16.20
C ILE A 319 -24.03 11.27 -15.61
N ILE A 320 -24.09 11.15 -14.28
CA ILE A 320 -25.10 10.35 -13.58
C ILE A 320 -26.50 10.88 -13.91
N THR A 321 -26.72 12.18 -13.73
CA THR A 321 -28.02 12.82 -13.97
C THR A 321 -28.48 12.64 -15.41
N ASP A 322 -27.60 12.81 -16.40
CA ASP A 322 -27.91 12.61 -17.81
C ASP A 322 -28.34 11.16 -18.11
N GLN A 323 -27.67 10.18 -17.51
CA GLN A 323 -28.00 8.77 -17.71
C GLN A 323 -29.29 8.33 -17.00
N LEU A 324 -29.67 8.99 -15.91
CA LEU A 324 -30.94 8.74 -15.23
C LEU A 324 -32.16 9.02 -16.12
N LYS A 325 -32.05 9.92 -17.10
CA LYS A 325 -33.15 10.29 -18.01
C LYS A 325 -33.93 9.10 -18.53
N ASN A 326 -33.22 8.20 -19.21
CA ASN A 326 -33.82 7.06 -19.89
C ASN A 326 -34.35 5.99 -18.91
N LEU A 327 -33.90 6.03 -17.65
CA LEU A 327 -34.32 5.11 -16.59
C LEU A 327 -35.55 5.61 -15.84
N LEU A 328 -35.67 6.94 -15.66
CA LEU A 328 -36.66 7.54 -14.75
C LEU A 328 -37.86 8.16 -15.46
N GLU A 329 -37.72 8.69 -16.68
CA GLU A 329 -38.86 9.20 -17.46
C GLU A 329 -39.96 8.13 -17.66
N PRO A 330 -39.64 6.85 -17.97
CA PRO A 330 -40.66 5.80 -18.06
C PRO A 330 -41.36 5.50 -16.72
N LEU A 331 -40.73 5.84 -15.60
CA LEU A 331 -41.30 5.73 -14.26
C LEU A 331 -42.13 6.96 -13.88
N GLY A 332 -42.30 7.93 -14.79
CA GLY A 332 -43.10 9.13 -14.58
C GLY A 332 -42.39 10.23 -13.78
N PHE A 333 -41.05 10.19 -13.70
CA PHE A 333 -40.28 11.31 -13.18
C PHE A 333 -40.12 12.39 -14.25
N CYS A 334 -40.08 13.65 -13.82
CA CYS A 334 -39.82 14.80 -14.67
C CYS A 334 -38.51 15.46 -14.23
N PHE A 335 -37.71 15.93 -15.18
CA PHE A 335 -36.53 16.71 -14.86
C PHE A 335 -36.92 18.12 -14.42
N GLU A 336 -36.44 18.55 -13.26
CA GLU A 336 -36.54 19.92 -12.78
C GLU A 336 -35.13 20.49 -12.57
N SER A 337 -34.85 21.60 -13.25
CA SER A 337 -33.63 22.38 -13.10
C SER A 337 -33.70 23.32 -11.89
N TRP A 338 -32.57 23.54 -11.23
CA TRP A 338 -32.45 24.61 -10.25
C TRP A 338 -32.59 25.98 -10.91
N GLU A 339 -33.16 26.96 -10.18
CA GLU A 339 -33.35 28.30 -10.71
C GLU A 339 -31.97 28.88 -11.12
N TYR A 340 -31.80 29.19 -12.41
CA TYR A 340 -30.56 29.69 -13.03
C TYR A 340 -29.42 28.67 -13.22
N SER A 341 -29.70 27.37 -13.31
CA SER A 341 -28.67 26.36 -13.60
C SER A 341 -29.17 25.27 -14.56
N ASP A 342 -28.28 24.73 -15.39
CA ASP A 342 -28.55 23.53 -16.20
C ASP A 342 -28.53 22.24 -15.34
N TRP A 343 -28.14 22.35 -14.06
CA TRP A 343 -28.22 21.26 -13.08
C TRP A 343 -29.64 21.13 -12.56
N GLY A 344 -30.03 19.89 -12.28
CA GLY A 344 -31.36 19.57 -11.80
C GLY A 344 -31.44 18.16 -11.25
N CYS A 345 -32.65 17.77 -10.89
CA CYS A 345 -32.95 16.41 -10.46
C CYS A 345 -34.19 15.89 -11.18
N TYR A 346 -34.31 14.57 -11.24
CA TYR A 346 -35.55 13.93 -11.66
C TYR A 346 -36.45 13.83 -10.45
N ILE A 347 -37.65 14.41 -10.53
CA ILE A 347 -38.62 14.41 -9.45
C ILE A 347 -39.89 13.65 -9.81
N PHE A 348 -40.51 13.04 -8.81
CA PHE A 348 -41.84 12.47 -8.86
C PHE A 348 -42.67 13.04 -7.70
N THR A 349 -43.75 13.74 -8.04
CA THR A 349 -44.65 14.37 -7.07
C THR A 349 -46.00 13.63 -7.03
N LYS A 350 -46.70 13.70 -5.89
CA LYS A 350 -48.11 13.26 -5.80
C LYS A 350 -49.09 14.36 -6.18
N ASP A 351 -48.74 15.60 -5.82
CA ASP A 351 -49.44 16.85 -6.14
C ASP A 351 -48.41 18.01 -6.25
N ILE A 352 -48.86 19.20 -6.70
CA ILE A 352 -48.00 20.38 -6.95
C ILE A 352 -47.48 21.04 -5.65
N SER A 353 -47.96 20.63 -4.48
CA SER A 353 -47.70 21.31 -3.18
C SER A 353 -47.06 20.43 -2.10
N SER A 354 -46.71 19.19 -2.44
CA SER A 354 -46.31 18.15 -1.48
C SER A 354 -44.83 17.80 -1.57
N ASP A 355 -44.38 16.99 -0.61
CA ASP A 355 -43.10 16.30 -0.67
C ASP A 355 -42.98 15.53 -2.01
N TYR A 356 -41.76 15.34 -2.48
CA TYR A 356 -41.48 14.68 -3.74
C TYR A 356 -40.35 13.66 -3.57
N LEU A 357 -40.39 12.61 -4.37
CA LEU A 357 -39.28 11.65 -4.52
C LEU A 357 -38.35 12.18 -5.61
N TYR A 358 -37.05 12.24 -5.36
CA TYR A 358 -36.07 12.70 -6.34
C TYR A 358 -34.92 11.71 -6.54
N ALA A 359 -34.27 11.86 -7.68
CA ALA A 359 -33.04 11.18 -8.04
C ALA A 359 -32.12 12.12 -8.84
N ALA A 360 -30.85 12.20 -8.47
CA ALA A 360 -29.87 13.06 -9.13
C ALA A 360 -28.45 12.54 -8.96
N GLY A 361 -27.54 12.99 -9.82
CA GLY A 361 -26.11 12.90 -9.59
C GLY A 361 -25.59 14.18 -8.93
N LEU A 362 -25.30 14.15 -7.63
CA LEU A 362 -24.84 15.31 -6.87
C LEU A 362 -23.57 14.97 -6.10
N GLY A 363 -22.61 15.90 -6.05
CA GLY A 363 -21.33 15.67 -5.36
C GLY A 363 -20.53 14.49 -5.89
N GLY A 364 -20.75 14.08 -7.15
CA GLY A 364 -20.17 12.88 -7.74
C GLY A 364 -20.81 11.57 -7.27
N GLN A 365 -21.98 11.60 -6.67
CA GLN A 365 -22.69 10.43 -6.16
C GLN A 365 -24.10 10.32 -6.74
N LEU A 366 -24.69 9.13 -6.67
CA LEU A 366 -26.12 8.96 -6.91
C LEU A 366 -26.88 9.31 -5.63
N GLN A 367 -27.65 10.39 -5.67
CA GLN A 367 -28.59 10.76 -4.62
C GLN A 367 -29.99 10.27 -4.94
N LEU A 368 -30.60 9.58 -3.98
CA LEU A 368 -31.99 9.15 -4.02
C LEU A 368 -32.67 9.57 -2.73
N GLY A 369 -33.80 10.28 -2.80
CA GLY A 369 -34.38 10.79 -1.58
C GLY A 369 -35.74 11.43 -1.72
N PHE A 370 -36.18 12.03 -0.63
CA PHE A 370 -37.39 12.83 -0.55
C PHE A 370 -37.02 14.27 -0.24
N GLY A 371 -37.63 15.19 -0.99
CA GLY A 371 -37.50 16.62 -0.80
C GLY A 371 -38.86 17.28 -0.63
N THR A 372 -38.85 18.56 -0.28
CA THR A 372 -40.06 19.38 -0.23
C THR A 372 -39.70 20.84 -0.49
N HIS A 373 -40.62 21.62 -1.05
CA HIS A 373 -40.43 23.07 -1.15
C HIS A 373 -40.60 23.78 0.21
N ASN A 374 -41.20 23.11 1.19
CA ASN A 374 -41.48 23.65 2.52
C ASN A 374 -40.64 22.96 3.61
N LYS A 375 -41.28 22.26 4.55
CA LYS A 375 -40.65 21.56 5.67
C LYS A 375 -41.26 20.17 5.80
N ILE A 376 -40.42 19.14 5.79
CA ILE A 376 -40.84 17.76 6.03
C ILE A 376 -41.16 17.62 7.52
N SER A 377 -42.34 17.10 7.83
CA SER A 377 -42.70 16.81 9.22
C SER A 377 -41.78 15.73 9.81
N LYS A 378 -41.49 15.77 11.12
CA LYS A 378 -40.67 14.73 11.78
C LYS A 378 -41.21 13.32 11.60
N GLN A 379 -42.53 13.19 11.49
CA GLN A 379 -43.19 11.91 11.21
C GLN A 379 -42.87 11.44 9.80
N ASN A 380 -43.02 12.31 8.79
CA ASN A 380 -42.69 11.97 7.40
C ASN A 380 -41.20 11.72 7.22
N GLN A 381 -40.33 12.49 7.87
CA GLN A 381 -38.88 12.21 7.87
C GLN A 381 -38.62 10.77 8.28
N LYS A 382 -39.17 10.32 9.41
CA LYS A 382 -38.99 8.94 9.88
C LYS A 382 -39.57 7.90 8.92
N ILE A 383 -40.70 8.19 8.28
CA ILE A 383 -41.30 7.30 7.28
C ILE A 383 -40.38 7.20 6.05
N TYR A 384 -39.90 8.32 5.53
CA TYR A 384 -38.99 8.39 4.39
C TYR A 384 -37.68 7.69 4.66
N GLN A 385 -37.10 7.90 5.85
CA GLN A 385 -35.92 7.17 6.33
C GLN A 385 -36.18 5.66 6.28
N ASN A 386 -37.24 5.19 6.93
CA ASN A 386 -37.57 3.77 6.96
C ASN A 386 -37.76 3.18 5.55
N ILE A 387 -38.39 3.91 4.62
CA ILE A 387 -38.58 3.44 3.24
C ILE A 387 -37.23 3.23 2.55
N LEU A 388 -36.36 4.24 2.62
CA LEU A 388 -35.06 4.21 1.95
C LEU A 388 -34.14 3.15 2.59
N GLU A 389 -34.02 3.14 3.90
CA GLU A 389 -33.16 2.18 4.63
C GLU A 389 -33.66 0.74 4.49
N ASP A 390 -34.99 0.51 4.43
CA ASP A 390 -35.56 -0.82 4.21
C ASP A 390 -35.22 -1.36 2.82
N ILE A 391 -35.27 -0.52 1.79
CA ILE A 391 -35.11 -0.94 0.40
C ILE A 391 -33.64 -1.05 0.02
N TYR A 392 -32.86 -0.02 0.33
CA TYR A 392 -31.47 0.07 -0.11
C TYR A 392 -30.46 -0.48 0.89
N LYS A 393 -30.87 -0.68 2.16
CA LYS A 393 -29.96 -1.14 3.24
C LYS A 393 -28.77 -0.19 3.48
N VAL A 394 -28.93 1.07 3.09
CA VAL A 394 -27.97 2.16 3.29
C VAL A 394 -28.59 3.15 4.28
N LYS A 395 -27.77 3.71 5.18
CA LYS A 395 -28.22 4.69 6.16
C LYS A 395 -28.56 6.01 5.48
N THR A 396 -29.64 6.64 5.90
CA THR A 396 -30.07 7.94 5.37
C THR A 396 -29.37 9.13 6.01
N GLU A 397 -29.25 10.19 5.22
CA GLU A 397 -28.87 11.53 5.65
C GLU A 397 -30.09 12.44 5.75
N THR A 398 -30.00 13.46 6.59
CA THR A 398 -31.05 14.45 6.79
C THR A 398 -30.46 15.82 7.05
N GLU A 399 -30.98 16.83 6.36
CA GLU A 399 -30.53 18.22 6.49
C GLU A 399 -31.73 19.19 6.48
N GLU A 400 -31.64 20.21 7.34
CA GLU A 400 -32.48 21.40 7.37
C GLU A 400 -34.01 21.18 7.31
N ASP A 401 -34.49 20.07 7.87
CA ASP A 401 -35.88 19.64 7.83
C ASP A 401 -36.52 19.59 6.41
N LYS A 402 -35.71 19.61 5.36
CA LYS A 402 -36.18 19.72 3.96
C LYS A 402 -35.91 18.48 3.12
N TRP A 403 -34.96 17.67 3.57
CA TRP A 403 -34.41 16.57 2.78
C TRP A 403 -34.20 15.33 3.63
N VAL A 404 -34.50 14.18 3.03
CA VAL A 404 -34.14 12.85 3.54
C VAL A 404 -33.61 12.06 2.35
N TRP A 405 -32.34 11.68 2.35
CA TRP A 405 -31.74 11.06 1.16
C TRP A 405 -30.71 9.99 1.50
N LEU A 406 -30.31 9.28 0.45
CA LEU A 406 -29.20 8.35 0.44
C LEU A 406 -28.14 8.89 -0.51
N ASP A 407 -26.90 8.81 -0.05
CA ASP A 407 -25.69 9.10 -0.79
C ASP A 407 -25.04 7.76 -1.17
N ILE A 408 -25.02 7.44 -2.46
CA ILE A 408 -24.54 6.16 -2.98
C ILE A 408 -23.32 6.38 -3.86
N GLU A 409 -22.18 5.85 -3.43
CA GLU A 409 -20.91 5.99 -4.14
C GLU A 409 -20.97 5.30 -5.52
N PRO A 410 -20.51 5.95 -6.60
CA PRO A 410 -20.55 5.37 -7.93
C PRO A 410 -19.72 4.09 -8.04
N LEU A 411 -20.19 3.20 -8.91
CA LEU A 411 -19.68 1.84 -9.13
C LEU A 411 -19.95 0.91 -7.95
N ASP A 412 -19.71 1.28 -6.69
CA ASP A 412 -19.84 0.40 -5.52
C ASP A 412 -19.19 -0.98 -5.77
N ASP A 413 -19.99 -2.03 -5.99
CA ASP A 413 -19.57 -3.40 -6.34
C ASP A 413 -19.85 -3.81 -7.81
N LYS A 414 -20.28 -2.86 -8.66
CA LYS A 414 -20.71 -3.06 -10.05
C LYS A 414 -19.60 -2.78 -11.06
N GLU A 415 -19.65 -3.44 -12.21
CA GLU A 415 -18.60 -3.35 -13.23
C GLU A 415 -18.65 -2.04 -14.03
N SER A 416 -19.79 -1.37 -14.06
CA SER A 416 -19.97 -0.15 -14.85
C SER A 416 -21.01 0.79 -14.24
N LEU A 417 -20.90 2.08 -14.58
CA LEU A 417 -21.89 3.09 -14.18
C LEU A 417 -23.30 2.73 -14.66
N LYS A 418 -23.41 2.14 -15.85
CA LYS A 418 -24.69 1.69 -16.40
C LYS A 418 -25.35 0.62 -15.53
N GLU A 419 -24.59 -0.42 -15.17
CA GLU A 419 -25.08 -1.50 -14.30
C GLU A 419 -25.45 -0.96 -12.91
N PHE A 420 -24.59 -0.12 -12.34
CA PHE A 420 -24.84 0.60 -11.10
C PHE A 420 -26.17 1.36 -11.12
N LEU A 421 -26.38 2.23 -12.12
CA LEU A 421 -27.62 3.01 -12.22
C LEU A 421 -28.82 2.10 -12.46
N GLN A 422 -28.71 1.06 -13.30
CA GLN A 422 -29.78 0.10 -13.54
C GLN A 422 -30.19 -0.63 -12.26
N PHE A 423 -29.23 -1.07 -11.46
CA PHE A 423 -29.51 -1.75 -10.20
C PHE A 423 -30.29 -0.85 -9.24
N TYR A 424 -29.77 0.34 -8.91
CA TYR A 424 -30.41 1.21 -7.94
C TYR A 424 -31.75 1.79 -8.44
N THR A 425 -31.85 2.14 -9.73
CA THR A 425 -33.13 2.61 -10.29
C THR A 425 -34.18 1.51 -10.41
N SER A 426 -33.79 0.23 -10.52
CA SER A 426 -34.75 -0.90 -10.51
C SER A 426 -35.48 -1.07 -9.18
N LEU A 427 -34.93 -0.53 -8.08
CA LEU A 427 -35.56 -0.56 -6.75
C LEU A 427 -36.52 0.62 -6.55
N LEU A 428 -36.37 1.69 -7.33
CA LEU A 428 -37.14 2.92 -7.22
C LEU A 428 -38.67 2.74 -7.40
N PRO A 429 -39.19 1.82 -8.23
CA PRO A 429 -40.62 1.52 -8.26
C PRO A 429 -41.22 1.14 -6.89
N ASN A 430 -40.48 0.37 -6.08
CA ASN A 430 -40.93 0.00 -4.72
C ASN A 430 -40.93 1.21 -3.78
N VAL A 431 -39.94 2.08 -3.90
CA VAL A 431 -39.86 3.34 -3.13
C VAL A 431 -41.06 4.22 -3.50
N LYS A 432 -41.32 4.37 -4.79
CA LYS A 432 -42.44 5.14 -5.33
C LYS A 432 -43.79 4.58 -4.88
N GLU A 433 -43.99 3.26 -4.91
CA GLU A 433 -45.22 2.63 -4.43
C GLU A 433 -45.46 2.93 -2.95
N ARG A 434 -44.45 2.71 -2.10
CA ARG A 434 -44.55 3.03 -0.65
C ARG A 434 -44.79 4.51 -0.43
N PHE A 435 -44.09 5.36 -1.18
CA PHE A 435 -44.29 6.80 -1.13
C PHE A 435 -45.75 7.14 -1.39
N LEU A 436 -46.38 6.63 -2.46
CA LEU A 436 -47.78 6.86 -2.80
C LEU A 436 -48.78 6.49 -1.69
N THR A 437 -48.47 5.50 -0.84
CA THR A 437 -49.35 5.08 0.27
C THR A 437 -49.37 6.00 1.49
N ILE A 438 -48.42 6.93 1.60
CA ILE A 438 -48.32 7.87 2.73
C ILE A 438 -49.45 8.90 2.64
N LYS A 439 -50.18 9.09 3.74
CA LYS A 439 -51.33 9.99 3.85
C LYS A 439 -50.94 11.40 4.28
#